data_AF-A0A844MXP9-F1
#
_entry.id   AF-A0A844MXP9-F1
#
_cell.length_a   1.000
_cell.length_b   1.000
_cell.length_c   1.000
_cell.angle_alpha   90.00
_cell.angle_beta   90.00
_cell.angle_gamma   90.00
#
_symmetry.space_group_name_H-M   'P 1'
#
loop_
_entity.id
_entity.type
_entity.pdbx_description
1 polymer ?
#
loop_
_entity_poly.entity_id
_entity_poly.type
_entity_poly.pdbx_seq_one_letter_code
_entity_poly.pdbx_strand_id
1 'polypeptide(L)' 'MSLYRVDISSSNVPWHRVVNAKGEISHSPLRNGNDYRQQFLLEEEGIKFTPDGKINLREYLWETYEIQ' A
#
# COMPACT_ATOMS: atom_id res chain seq x y z
N MET A 1 10.22 23.04 8.02
CA MET A 1 10.81 21.80 8.55
C MET A 1 9.69 20.98 9.16
N SER A 2 9.47 19.75 8.69
CA SER A 2 8.46 18.86 9.27
C SER A 2 9.16 17.56 9.65
N LEU A 3 9.31 17.35 10.96
CA LEU A 3 9.86 16.13 11.57
C LEU A 3 8.70 15.36 12.19
N TYR A 4 8.01 14.55 11.40
CA TYR A 4 7.18 13.47 11.94
C TYR A 4 7.91 12.16 11.66
N ARG A 5 8.73 11.70 12.61
CA ARG A 5 9.09 10.28 12.66
C ARG A 5 7.89 9.56 13.25
N VAL A 6 7.01 9.06 12.39
CA VAL A 6 6.07 8.03 12.80
C VAL A 6 6.90 6.83 13.22
N ASP A 7 6.71 6.37 14.46
CA ASP A 7 7.25 5.09 14.91
C ASP A 7 6.48 3.98 14.18
N ILE A 8 7.01 3.52 13.05
CA ILE A 8 6.36 2.50 12.19
C ILE A 8 6.43 1.11 12.85
N SER A 9 7.26 0.94 13.90
CA SER A 9 7.49 -0.34 14.57
C SER A 9 6.36 -0.78 15.50
N SER A 10 5.55 0.14 16.02
CA SER A 10 4.56 -0.15 17.08
C SER A 10 3.10 0.07 16.69
N SER A 11 2.84 0.62 15.50
CA SER A 11 1.48 0.89 15.04
C SER A 11 0.93 -0.30 14.23
N ASN A 12 -0.18 -0.89 14.69
CA ASN A 12 -0.97 -1.93 13.99
C ASN A 12 -1.71 -1.38 12.74
N VAL A 13 -1.07 -0.45 12.04
CA VAL A 13 -1.61 0.28 10.90
C VAL A 13 -1.25 -0.49 9.64
N PRO A 14 -2.23 -0.89 8.81
CA PRO A 14 -2.01 -1.67 7.60
C PRO A 14 -1.48 -0.78 6.47
N TRP A 15 -0.27 -0.24 6.64
CA TRP A 15 0.38 0.68 5.71
C TRP A 15 0.54 0.08 4.30
N HIS A 16 0.62 -1.26 4.20
CA HIS A 16 0.79 -1.98 2.93
C HIS A 16 -0.41 -1.80 1.99
N ARG A 17 -1.61 -1.46 2.50
CA ARG A 17 -2.82 -1.22 1.70
C ARG A 17 -2.82 0.09 0.94
N VAL A 18 -1.87 0.99 1.23
CA VAL A 18 -1.78 2.29 0.54
C VAL A 18 -0.83 2.17 -0.66
N VAL A 19 -1.39 2.26 -1.86
CA VAL A 19 -0.67 2.27 -3.14
C VAL A 19 -0.85 3.62 -3.87
N ASN A 20 -0.09 3.84 -4.95
CA ASN A 20 -0.25 5.07 -5.71
C ASN A 20 -1.56 5.09 -6.53
N ALA A 21 -1.94 6.25 -7.07
CA ALA A 21 -3.16 6.41 -7.88
C ALA A 21 -3.15 5.63 -9.22
N LYS A 22 -2.01 5.05 -9.61
CA LYS A 22 -1.89 4.16 -10.78
C LYS A 22 -2.09 2.68 -10.42
N GLY A 23 -2.27 2.36 -9.14
CA GLY A 23 -2.37 0.99 -8.63
C GLY A 23 -1.01 0.30 -8.51
N GLU A 24 0.09 1.04 -8.43
CA GLU A 24 1.45 0.50 -8.35
C GLU A 24 2.03 0.69 -6.94
N ILE A 25 2.92 -0.24 -6.56
CA ILE A 25 3.75 -0.08 -5.38
C ILE A 25 4.82 1.00 -5.67
N SER A 26 4.95 1.96 -4.76
CA SER A 26 5.96 3.01 -4.90
C SER A 26 7.34 2.46 -4.52
N HIS A 27 8.21 2.32 -5.51
CA HIS A 27 9.62 1.97 -5.31
C HIS A 27 10.43 3.24 -5.01
N SER A 28 11.20 3.22 -3.93
CA SER A 28 12.12 4.30 -3.59
C SER A 28 13.32 3.74 -2.83
N PRO A 29 14.55 4.22 -3.10
CA PRO A 29 15.74 3.83 -2.34
C PRO A 29 15.59 4.07 -0.82
N LEU A 30 14.75 5.03 -0.44
CA LEU A 30 14.47 5.38 0.96
C LEU A 30 13.54 4.39 1.67
N ARG A 31 12.90 3.46 0.94
CA ARG A 31 12.02 2.43 1.51
C ARG A 31 12.77 1.16 1.95
N ASN A 32 14.09 1.10 1.77
CA ASN A 32 14.96 0.01 2.26
C ASN A 32 14.44 -1.41 1.92
N GLY A 33 13.87 -1.63 0.73
CA GLY A 33 13.35 -2.95 0.33
C GLY A 33 11.97 -3.30 0.89
N ASN A 34 11.28 -2.37 1.56
CA ASN A 34 9.94 -2.58 2.10
C ASN A 34 8.84 -2.66 1.02
N ASP A 35 9.19 -2.40 -0.23
CA ASP A 35 8.34 -2.58 -1.42
C ASP A 35 8.02 -4.07 -1.67
N TYR A 36 9.00 -4.97 -1.56
CA TYR A 36 8.75 -6.42 -1.65
C TYR A 36 7.85 -6.91 -0.52
N ARG A 37 8.04 -6.36 0.68
CA ARG A 37 7.19 -6.68 1.83
C ARG A 37 5.76 -6.18 1.64
N GLN A 38 5.58 -5.02 1.01
CA GLN A 38 4.26 -4.51 0.67
C GLN A 38 3.54 -5.46 -0.30
N GLN A 39 4.21 -5.90 -1.36
CA GLN A 39 3.65 -6.83 -2.33
C GLN A 39 3.24 -8.15 -1.66
N PHE A 40 4.16 -8.74 -0.91
CA PHE A 40 3.92 -10.00 -0.20
C PHE A 40 2.70 -9.92 0.73
N LEU A 41 2.57 -8.85 1.52
CA LEU A 41 1.42 -8.68 2.41
C LEU A 41 0.10 -8.54 1.63
N LEU A 42 0.09 -7.79 0.52
CA LEU A 42 -1.10 -7.64 -0.31
C LEU A 42 -1.49 -8.97 -0.99
N GLU A 43 -0.51 -9.76 -1.42
CA GLU A 43 -0.74 -11.10 -1.97
C GLU A 43 -1.29 -12.08 -0.92
N GLU A 44 -0.79 -12.02 0.32
CA GLU A 44 -1.36 -12.78 1.44
C GLU A 44 -2.82 -12.38 1.75
N GLU A 45 -3.19 -11.12 1.54
CA GLU A 45 -4.58 -10.66 1.62
C GLU A 45 -5.44 -11.07 0.41
N GLY A 46 -4.83 -11.69 -0.61
CA GLY A 46 -5.53 -12.15 -1.83
C GLY A 46 -5.66 -11.08 -2.92
N ILE A 47 -4.92 -9.97 -2.82
CA ILE A 47 -4.86 -8.96 -3.88
C ILE A 47 -4.02 -9.48 -5.03
N LYS A 48 -4.58 -9.43 -6.23
CA LYS A 48 -3.92 -9.89 -7.45
C LYS A 48 -3.18 -8.74 -8.12
N PHE A 49 -1.93 -9.00 -8.47
CA PHE A 49 -1.13 -8.12 -9.32
C PHE A 49 -1.24 -8.56 -10.78
N THR A 50 -1.32 -7.57 -11.67
CA THR A 50 -1.19 -7.78 -13.11
C THR A 50 0.26 -8.12 -13.46
N PRO A 51 0.53 -8.65 -14.67
CA PRO A 51 1.91 -8.87 -15.13
C PRO A 51 2.79 -7.61 -15.11
N ASP A 52 2.18 -6.43 -15.20
CA ASP A 52 2.86 -5.13 -15.10
C ASP A 52 3.09 -4.66 -13.64
N GLY A 53 2.79 -5.50 -12.64
CA GLY A 53 2.97 -5.17 -11.22
C GLY A 53 1.95 -4.20 -10.65
N LYS A 54 0.74 -4.14 -11.23
CA LYS A 54 -0.33 -3.22 -10.79
C LYS A 54 -1.50 -3.96 -10.17
N ILE A 55 -2.22 -3.30 -9.26
CA ILE A 55 -3.49 -3.78 -8.75
C ILE A 55 -4.65 -3.12 -9.50
N ASN A 56 -5.76 -3.85 -9.67
CA ASN A 56 -6.96 -3.25 -10.23
C ASN A 56 -7.65 -2.37 -9.19
N LEU A 57 -7.41 -1.06 -9.23
CA LEU A 57 -8.03 -0.12 -8.31
C LEU A 57 -9.56 -0.15 -8.37
N ARG A 58 -10.19 -0.50 -9.49
CA ARG A 58 -11.66 -0.60 -9.54
C ARG A 58 -12.21 -1.74 -8.67
N GLU A 59 -11.40 -2.77 -8.41
CA GLU A 59 -11.80 -3.93 -7.61
C GLU A 59 -11.42 -3.75 -6.13
N TYR A 60 -10.32 -3.07 -5.85
CA TYR A 60 -9.72 -3.01 -4.51
C TYR A 60 -9.73 -1.61 -3.87
N LEU A 61 -10.19 -0.57 -4.56
CA LEU A 61 -10.27 0.78 -3.99
C LEU A 61 -11.29 0.77 -2.85
N TRP A 62 -10.87 1.31 -1.71
CA TRP A 62 -11.78 1.50 -0.60
C TRP A 62 -12.78 2.61 -0.93
N GLU A 63 -14.02 2.23 -1.18
CA GLU A 63 -15.14 3.15 -1.32
C GLU A 63 -15.63 3.55 0.07
N THR A 64 -15.57 4.84 0.37
CA THR A 64 -16.19 5.38 1.57
C THR A 64 -17.69 5.56 1.29
N TYR A 65 -18.51 5.06 2.21
CA TYR A 65 -19.94 5.32 2.16
C TYR A 65 -20.19 6.68 2.82
N GLU A 66 -20.83 7.60 2.10
CA GLU A 66 -21.36 8.81 2.72
C GLU A 66 -22.51 8.39 3.63
N ILE A 67 -22.31 8.50 4.94
CA ILE A 67 -23.40 8.45 5.91
C ILE A 67 -24.20 9.75 5.76
N GLN A 68 -25.41 9.64 5.19
CA GLN A 68 -26.39 10.73 5.16
C GLN A 68 -26.88 11.09 6.55
#